data_AF-A0A8S9IES9-F1
#
_entry.id   AF-A0A8S9IES9-F1
#
_cell.length_a   1.000
_cell.length_b   1.000
_cell.length_c   1.000
_cell.angle_alpha   90.00
_cell.angle_beta   90.00
_cell.angle_gamma   90.00
#
_symmetry.space_group_name_H-M   'P 1'
#
loop_
_entity.id
_entity.type
_entity.pdbx_description
1 polymer ?
#
loop_
_entity_poly.entity_id
_entity_poly.type
_entity_poly.pdbx_seq_one_letter_code
_entity_poly.pdbx_strand_id
1 'polypeptide(L)'
;MPAGQLAKDIEKMSDEAAANFAVLQLQRILPDALPPVQYLVSRWGSDVNSLGSYSYDIVGKPHDLYERLRVPVDNLFFAGEATSSSFPGSVHGAYSTGLMAGEDCRMRVLERYGELDLFQPVMGEEGPASVPLLISRL
;
A
#
# COMPACT_ATOMS: atom_id res chain seq x y z
N MET A 1 -13.71 -9.24 10.46
CA MET A 1 -13.03 -7.94 10.29
C MET A 1 -14.05 -6.90 9.85
N PRO A 2 -13.96 -5.65 10.32
CA PRO A 2 -14.80 -4.55 9.82
C PRO A 2 -14.61 -4.36 8.31
N ALA A 3 -15.72 -4.22 7.57
CA ALA A 3 -15.73 -3.95 6.13
C ALA A 3 -16.96 -3.13 5.76
N GLY A 4 -16.95 -2.50 4.58
CA GLY A 4 -18.07 -1.68 4.10
C GLY A 4 -18.42 -0.55 5.08
N GLN A 5 -19.71 -0.38 5.37
CA GLN A 5 -20.17 0.67 6.28
C GLN A 5 -19.62 0.50 7.71
N LEU A 6 -19.47 -0.74 8.18
CA LEU A 6 -18.95 -1.01 9.52
C LEU A 6 -17.51 -0.49 9.70
N ALA A 7 -16.67 -0.53 8.66
CA ALA A 7 -15.33 0.04 8.73
C ALA A 7 -15.38 1.56 9.02
N LYS A 8 -16.28 2.29 8.35
CA LYS A 8 -16.49 3.73 8.56
C LYS A 8 -17.07 4.07 9.93
N ASP A 9 -17.87 3.17 10.49
CA ASP A 9 -18.47 3.36 11.80
C ASP A 9 -17.44 3.12 12.92
N ILE A 10 -16.60 2.09 12.78
CA ILE A 10 -15.49 1.79 13.70
C ILE A 10 -14.45 2.93 13.71
N GLU A 11 -14.20 3.58 12.57
CA GLU A 11 -13.32 4.77 12.46
C GLU A 11 -13.75 5.93 13.38
N LYS A 12 -15.00 5.98 13.83
CA LYS A 12 -15.53 7.01 14.73
C LYS A 12 -15.52 6.61 16.21
N MET A 13 -15.27 5.34 16.51
CA MET A 13 -15.22 4.83 17.88
C MET A 13 -13.84 5.09 18.50
N SER A 14 -13.74 5.13 19.83
CA SER A 14 -12.45 5.00 20.52
C SER A 14 -11.88 3.59 20.34
N ASP A 15 -10.57 3.42 20.52
CA ASP A 15 -9.92 2.11 20.39
C ASP A 15 -10.49 1.08 21.37
N GLU A 16 -10.75 1.49 22.62
CA GLU A 16 -11.39 0.67 23.64
C GLU A 16 -12.80 0.21 23.21
N ALA A 17 -13.62 1.12 22.66
CA ALA A 17 -14.96 0.78 22.20
C ALA A 17 -14.92 -0.20 21.01
N ALA A 18 -14.00 -0.02 20.07
CA ALA A 18 -13.81 -0.93 18.94
C ALA A 18 -13.31 -2.32 19.40
N ALA A 19 -12.37 -2.38 20.36
CA ALA A 19 -11.90 -3.62 20.95
C ALA A 19 -13.03 -4.36 21.69
N ASN A 20 -13.78 -3.65 22.52
CA ASN A 20 -14.93 -4.21 23.23
C ASN A 20 -16.02 -4.69 22.26
N PHE A 21 -16.27 -3.97 21.16
CA PHE A 21 -17.17 -4.44 20.11
C PHE A 21 -16.74 -5.80 19.54
N ALA A 22 -15.44 -6.00 19.29
CA ALA A 22 -14.92 -7.28 18.82
C ALA A 22 -15.11 -8.41 19.85
N VAL A 23 -14.85 -8.13 21.14
CA VAL A 23 -15.04 -9.09 22.24
C VAL A 23 -16.51 -9.48 22.38
N LEU A 24 -17.43 -8.53 22.28
CA LEU A 24 -18.87 -8.80 22.31
C LEU A 24 -19.29 -9.74 21.18
N GLN A 25 -18.71 -9.61 19.98
CA GLN A 25 -18.97 -10.57 18.90
C GLN A 25 -18.37 -11.95 19.20
N LEU A 26 -17.17 -12.00 19.81
CA LEU A 26 -16.51 -13.24 20.19
C LEU A 26 -17.32 -14.01 21.26
N GLN A 27 -17.87 -13.30 22.25
CA GLN A 27 -18.66 -13.87 23.34
C GLN A 27 -19.94 -14.57 22.88
N ARG A 28 -20.45 -14.24 21.69
CA ARG A 28 -21.59 -14.96 21.08
C ARG A 28 -21.24 -16.41 20.71
N ILE A 29 -19.96 -16.70 20.52
CA ILE A 29 -19.44 -18.02 20.15
C ILE A 29 -18.71 -18.66 21.33
N LEU A 30 -17.96 -17.86 22.10
CA LEU A 30 -17.19 -18.27 23.27
C LEU A 30 -17.64 -17.45 24.48
N PRO A 31 -18.70 -17.87 25.21
CA PRO A 31 -19.31 -17.08 26.28
C PRO A 31 -18.34 -16.61 27.37
N ASP A 32 -17.32 -17.41 27.67
CA ASP A 32 -16.32 -17.12 28.71
C ASP A 32 -15.11 -16.34 28.18
N ALA A 33 -15.18 -15.76 26.98
CA ALA A 33 -14.09 -14.97 26.43
C ALA A 33 -13.81 -13.74 27.32
N LEU A 34 -12.57 -13.67 27.79
CA LEU A 34 -12.07 -12.61 28.66
C LEU A 34 -11.74 -11.33 27.87
N PRO A 35 -11.71 -10.17 28.53
CA PRO A 35 -11.23 -8.92 27.92
C PRO A 35 -9.80 -9.04 27.37
N PRO A 36 -9.47 -8.31 26.29
CA PRO A 36 -8.16 -8.37 25.66
C PRO A 36 -7.11 -7.73 26.57
N VAL A 37 -5.95 -8.37 26.70
CA VAL A 37 -4.80 -7.82 27.44
C VAL A 37 -4.19 -6.64 26.67
N GLN A 38 -4.22 -6.70 25.35
CA GLN A 38 -3.75 -5.63 24.45
C GLN A 38 -4.60 -5.62 23.18
N TYR A 39 -4.72 -4.45 22.56
CA TYR A 39 -5.41 -4.26 21.30
C TYR A 39 -4.76 -3.15 20.48
N LEU A 40 -4.89 -3.24 19.17
CA LEU A 40 -4.52 -2.21 18.21
C LEU A 40 -5.66 -2.05 17.21
N VAL A 41 -6.05 -0.81 16.94
CA VAL A 41 -7.13 -0.48 16.01
C VAL A 41 -6.55 0.36 14.89
N SER A 42 -6.52 -0.18 13.67
CA SER A 42 -6.08 0.57 12.49
C SER A 42 -7.19 1.50 11.99
N ARG A 43 -6.80 2.66 11.45
CA ARG A 43 -7.70 3.69 10.90
C ARG A 43 -7.22 4.15 9.54
N TRP A 44 -7.21 3.22 8.58
CA TRP A 44 -6.66 3.46 7.25
C TRP A 44 -7.34 4.60 6.50
N GLY A 45 -8.65 4.79 6.69
CA GLY A 45 -9.43 5.82 6.01
C GLY A 45 -9.15 7.24 6.51
N SER A 46 -8.75 7.40 7.77
CA SER A 46 -8.37 8.71 8.35
C SER A 46 -6.85 8.92 8.50
N ASP A 47 -6.03 7.88 8.28
CA ASP A 47 -4.58 8.01 8.20
C ASP A 47 -4.18 8.92 7.02
N VAL A 48 -3.47 10.00 7.32
CA VAL A 48 -3.14 11.06 6.35
C VAL A 48 -2.20 10.61 5.23
N ASN A 49 -1.48 9.49 5.41
CA ASN A 49 -0.55 8.96 4.41
C ASN A 49 -1.20 7.89 3.53
N SER A 50 -2.39 7.40 3.89
CA SER A 50 -3.07 6.28 3.23
C SER A 50 -4.43 6.68 2.67
N LEU A 51 -5.25 7.38 3.46
CA LEU A 51 -6.61 7.85 3.11
C LEU A 51 -7.56 6.72 2.62
N GLY A 52 -7.25 5.47 2.98
CA GLY A 52 -7.89 4.26 2.51
C GLY A 52 -7.01 3.04 2.71
N SER A 53 -7.57 1.84 2.49
CA SER A 53 -6.81 0.59 2.61
C SER A 53 -6.08 0.24 1.32
N TYR A 54 -6.79 0.22 0.20
CA TYR A 54 -6.29 -0.12 -1.13
C TYR A 54 -7.33 0.23 -2.20
N SER A 55 -6.90 0.33 -3.44
CA SER A 55 -7.76 0.60 -4.59
C SER A 55 -8.74 -0.53 -4.89
N TYR A 56 -9.85 -0.19 -5.52
CA TYR A 56 -10.83 -1.13 -6.04
C TYR A 56 -11.51 -0.54 -7.29
N ASP A 57 -12.06 -1.40 -8.14
CA ASP A 57 -12.78 -0.96 -9.33
C ASP A 57 -14.19 -0.46 -8.98
N ILE A 58 -14.42 0.83 -9.16
CA ILE A 58 -15.75 1.42 -9.05
C ILE A 58 -16.61 1.08 -10.27
N VAL A 59 -17.93 1.03 -10.09
CA VAL A 59 -18.87 0.93 -11.21
C VAL A 59 -18.70 2.13 -12.14
N GLY A 60 -18.56 1.87 -13.44
CA GLY A 60 -18.39 2.91 -14.45
C GLY A 60 -16.95 3.44 -14.60
N LYS A 61 -15.97 2.81 -13.96
CA LYS A 61 -14.54 3.11 -14.15
C LYS A 61 -14.14 3.02 -15.63
N PRO A 62 -13.37 3.97 -16.17
CA PRO A 62 -12.77 3.84 -17.49
C PRO A 62 -11.89 2.58 -17.60
N HIS A 63 -11.95 1.92 -18.76
CA HIS A 63 -11.16 0.71 -19.02
C HIS A 63 -9.66 1.00 -18.96
N ASP A 64 -9.26 2.18 -19.42
CA ASP A 64 -7.88 2.66 -19.52
C ASP A 64 -7.36 3.38 -18.25
N LEU A 65 -8.09 3.31 -17.13
CA LEU A 65 -7.71 4.08 -15.92
C LEU A 65 -6.29 3.75 -15.44
N TYR A 66 -5.95 2.45 -15.40
CA TYR A 66 -4.66 2.02 -14.86
C TYR A 66 -3.51 2.46 -15.76
N GLU A 67 -3.72 2.39 -17.08
CA GLU A 67 -2.81 2.85 -18.12
C GLU A 67 -2.58 4.36 -17.98
N ARG A 68 -3.66 5.13 -17.80
CA ARG A 68 -3.59 6.57 -17.60
C ARG A 68 -2.86 6.97 -16.33
N LEU A 69 -3.07 6.25 -15.22
CA LEU A 69 -2.37 6.52 -13.95
C LEU A 69 -0.87 6.25 -14.04
N ARG A 70 -0.42 5.35 -14.92
CA ARG A 70 1.01 5.06 -15.14
C ARG A 70 1.72 6.08 -16.01
N VAL A 71 1.00 6.93 -16.76
CA VAL A 71 1.63 7.87 -17.70
C VAL A 71 2.54 8.84 -16.94
N PRO A 72 3.86 8.85 -17.24
CA PRO A 72 4.77 9.80 -16.61
C PRO A 72 4.46 11.25 -17.02
N VAL A 73 4.74 12.18 -16.11
CA VAL A 73 4.64 13.63 -16.36
C VAL A 73 6.03 14.22 -16.19
N ASP A 74 6.67 14.59 -17.30
CA ASP A 74 8.06 15.04 -17.36
C ASP A 74 9.05 14.04 -16.72
N ASN A 75 9.53 14.33 -15.52
CA ASN A 75 10.43 13.51 -14.72
C ASN A 75 9.73 12.86 -13.51
N LEU A 76 8.40 12.93 -13.45
CA LEU A 76 7.58 12.27 -12.44
C LEU A 76 7.03 10.97 -12.99
N PHE A 77 7.29 9.89 -12.28
CA PHE A 77 6.86 8.53 -12.60
C PHE A 77 5.92 8.03 -11.50
N PHE A 78 4.90 7.27 -11.88
CA PHE A 78 3.88 6.79 -10.97
C PHE A 78 3.91 5.26 -10.90
N ALA A 79 3.87 4.75 -9.67
CA ALA A 79 3.84 3.32 -9.36
C ALA A 79 2.99 3.09 -8.11
N GLY A 80 2.78 1.81 -7.79
CA GLY A 80 2.02 1.39 -6.61
C GLY A 80 0.82 0.54 -6.98
N GLU A 81 0.14 0.02 -5.96
CA GLU A 81 -0.95 -0.95 -6.15
C GLU A 81 -2.05 -0.44 -7.08
N ALA A 82 -2.40 0.85 -6.96
CA ALA A 82 -3.44 1.51 -7.75
C ALA A 82 -3.06 1.71 -9.23
N THR A 83 -1.82 1.40 -9.60
CA THR A 83 -1.33 1.46 -10.98
C THR A 83 -1.21 0.08 -11.62
N SER A 84 -1.53 -1.01 -10.91
CA SER A 84 -1.47 -2.37 -11.45
C SER A 84 -2.82 -2.77 -12.04
N SER A 85 -2.87 -3.03 -13.34
CA SER A 85 -4.08 -3.56 -13.99
C SER A 85 -4.27 -5.05 -13.76
N SER A 86 -3.18 -5.81 -13.57
CA SER A 86 -3.24 -7.25 -13.33
C SER A 86 -3.50 -7.61 -11.87
N PHE A 87 -2.97 -6.80 -10.94
CA PHE A 87 -2.98 -7.11 -9.51
C PHE A 87 -3.27 -5.87 -8.63
N PRO A 88 -4.41 -5.17 -8.85
CA PRO A 88 -4.79 -4.01 -8.04
C PRO A 88 -4.97 -4.41 -6.56
N GLY A 89 -4.72 -3.48 -5.64
CA GLY A 89 -4.90 -3.67 -4.21
C GLY A 89 -3.92 -4.65 -3.55
N SER A 90 -2.81 -4.98 -4.23
CA SER A 90 -1.87 -6.01 -3.77
C SER A 90 -0.43 -5.51 -3.64
N VAL A 91 0.32 -6.15 -2.75
CA VAL A 91 1.75 -5.89 -2.54
C VAL A 91 2.58 -6.22 -3.78
N HIS A 92 2.31 -7.35 -4.44
CA HIS A 92 3.05 -7.75 -5.64
C HIS A 92 2.71 -6.87 -6.85
N GLY A 93 1.49 -6.36 -6.95
CA GLY A 93 1.12 -5.33 -7.93
C GLY A 93 1.89 -4.03 -7.72
N ALA A 94 2.01 -3.57 -6.47
CA ALA A 94 2.84 -2.42 -6.13
C ALA A 94 4.32 -2.63 -6.47
N TYR A 95 4.86 -3.81 -6.14
CA TYR A 95 6.24 -4.16 -6.46
C TYR A 95 6.50 -4.18 -7.97
N SER A 96 5.65 -4.88 -8.73
CA SER A 96 5.81 -5.02 -10.18
C SER A 96 5.73 -3.68 -10.90
N THR A 97 4.80 -2.81 -10.50
CA THR A 97 4.67 -1.47 -11.09
C THR A 97 5.82 -0.55 -10.68
N GLY A 98 6.38 -0.74 -9.48
CA GLY A 98 7.61 -0.05 -9.05
C GLY A 98 8.81 -0.40 -9.92
N LEU A 99 9.01 -1.67 -10.25
CA LEU A 99 10.07 -2.09 -11.19
C LEU A 99 9.89 -1.46 -12.57
N MET A 100 8.66 -1.45 -13.09
CA MET A 100 8.34 -0.84 -14.39
C MET A 100 8.67 0.65 -14.40
N ALA A 101 8.17 1.42 -13.42
CA ALA A 101 8.42 2.85 -13.33
C ALA A 101 9.91 3.18 -13.12
N GLY A 102 10.63 2.33 -12.38
CA GLY A 102 12.08 2.44 -12.21
C GLY A 102 12.84 2.26 -13.54
N GLU A 103 12.44 1.28 -14.35
CA GLU A 103 13.03 1.06 -15.67
C GLU A 103 12.69 2.20 -16.64
N ASP A 104 11.45 2.68 -16.65
CA ASP A 104 11.04 3.84 -17.47
C ASP A 104 11.85 5.09 -17.10
N CYS A 105 12.09 5.31 -15.80
CA CYS A 105 12.95 6.38 -15.31
C CYS A 105 14.39 6.21 -15.79
N ARG A 106 14.96 5.00 -15.66
CA ARG A 106 16.32 4.67 -16.14
C ARG A 106 16.46 4.97 -17.63
N MET A 107 15.51 4.51 -18.44
CA MET A 107 15.50 4.73 -19.88
C MET A 107 15.40 6.22 -20.23
N ARG A 108 14.53 6.99 -19.56
CA ARG A 108 14.41 8.43 -19.79
C ARG A 108 15.71 9.19 -19.49
N VAL A 109 16.44 8.79 -18.46
CA VAL A 109 17.75 9.39 -18.12
C VAL A 109 18.76 9.10 -19.23
N LEU A 110 18.84 7.84 -19.69
CA LEU A 110 19.73 7.45 -20.78
C LEU A 110 19.41 8.16 -22.10
N GLU A 111 18.13 8.32 -22.45
CA GLU A 111 17.71 9.05 -23.64
C GLU A 111 18.10 10.54 -23.58
N ARG A 112 17.94 11.17 -22.41
CA ARG A 112 18.16 12.61 -22.25
C ARG A 112 19.63 13.00 -22.13
N TYR A 113 20.45 12.15 -21.54
CA TYR A 113 21.83 12.46 -21.21
C TYR A 113 22.86 11.54 -21.89
N GLY A 114 22.41 10.60 -22.73
CA GLY A 114 23.25 9.57 -23.35
C GLY A 114 23.62 8.45 -22.37
N GLU A 115 24.55 7.58 -22.80
CA GLU A 115 25.31 6.75 -21.87
C GLU A 115 26.18 7.66 -21.01
N LEU A 116 25.60 8.22 -19.96
CA LEU A 116 26.39 8.67 -18.83
C LEU A 116 27.14 7.43 -18.32
N ASP A 117 28.45 7.55 -18.08
CA ASP A 117 29.23 6.63 -17.24
C ASP A 117 28.63 6.66 -15.82
N LEU A 118 27.42 6.10 -15.66
CA LEU A 118 26.62 6.12 -14.43
C LEU A 118 27.14 5.09 -13.41
N PHE A 119 28.28 4.45 -13.69
CA PHE A 119 28.94 3.51 -12.81
C PHE A 119 30.47 3.68 -12.88
N GLN A 120 31.00 4.63 -12.10
CA GLN A 120 32.11 4.21 -11.26
C GLN A 120 31.47 3.55 -10.03
N PRO A 121 31.48 2.20 -9.91
CA PRO A 121 31.09 1.57 -8.67
C PRO A 121 32.08 2.05 -7.63
N VAL A 122 31.67 2.97 -6.75
CA VAL A 122 32.38 3.12 -5.48
C VAL A 122 32.25 1.75 -4.85
N MET A 123 33.37 1.03 -4.78
CA MET A 123 33.53 -0.28 -4.18
C MET A 123 33.13 -0.20 -2.70
N GLY A 124 31.82 -0.16 -2.42
CA GLY A 124 31.22 -0.48 -1.15
C GLY A 124 30.63 -1.87 -1.34
N GLU A 125 31.13 -2.83 -0.58
CA GLU A 125 30.81 -4.24 -0.73
C GLU A 125 29.31 -4.50 -0.91
N GLU A 126 28.95 -5.26 -1.95
CA GLU A 126 27.62 -5.85 -2.09
C GLU A 126 27.44 -6.90 -0.96
N GLY A 127 27.16 -6.42 0.24
CA GLY A 127 26.49 -7.24 1.24
C GLY A 127 25.09 -7.58 0.72
N PRO A 128 24.54 -8.77 1.04
CA PRO A 128 23.16 -9.09 0.66
C PRO A 128 22.25 -8.06 1.33
N ALA A 129 21.80 -7.07 0.58
CA ALA A 129 20.86 -6.07 1.05
C ALA A 129 19.46 -6.68 1.10
N SER A 130 19.26 -7.67 1.96
CA SER A 130 17.94 -7.97 2.48
C SER A 130 17.61 -6.91 3.53
N VAL A 131 17.44 -5.66 3.09
CA VAL A 131 16.73 -4.68 3.92
C VAL A 131 15.28 -5.16 3.93
N PRO A 132 14.74 -5.61 5.08
CA PRO A 132 13.34 -5.96 5.13
C PRO A 132 12.54 -4.70 4.76
N LEU A 133 11.60 -4.82 3.83
CA LEU A 133 10.60 -3.78 3.62
C LEU A 133 9.82 -3.63 4.93
N LEU A 134 10.21 -2.63 5.72
CA LEU A 134 9.55 -2.31 6.98
C LEU A 134 8.27 -1.52 6.63
N ILE A 135 7.23 -2.25 6.19
CA ILE A 135 5.92 -1.68 5.82
C ILE A 135 5.08 -1.36 7.07
N SER A 136 5.66 -1.51 8.27
CA SER A 136 4.95 -1.40 9.53
C SER A 136 5.65 -0.38 10.42
N ARG A 137 5.03 0.78 10.62
CA ARG A 137 5.29 1.62 11.80
C ARG A 137 4.50 1.00 12.97
N LEU A 138 5.08 -0.02 13.59
CA LEU A 138 4.74 -0.44 14.95
C LEU A 138 5.89 -0.04 15.86
#